data_AF-A0A6C0FGC1-F1
#
_entry.id   AF-A0A6C0FGC1-F1
#
_cell.length_a   1.000
_cell.length_b   1.000
_cell.length_c   1.000
_cell.angle_alpha   90.00
_cell.angle_beta   90.00
_cell.angle_gamma   90.00
#
_symmetry.space_group_name_H-M   'P 1'
#
loop_
_entity.id
_entity.type
_entity.pdbx_description
1 polymer ?
#
loop_
_entity_poly.entity_id
_entity_poly.type
_entity_poly.pdbx_seq_one_letter_code
_entity_poly.pdbx_strand_id
1 'polypeptide(L)'
;MSQIKYTMKKVEVVSNAEKSVWQERTEKLNKHKNYHVKNTYFPDRMDEWDAECKRIEYEYNYRLYTLNVIRHAVSRELDLMQQEEEKQRLSARREKARKTREQNKSKSVAPPVRRSARISANKTTSVDSL
;
A
#
# COMPACT_ATOMS: atom_id res chain seq x y z
N MET A 1 -3.90 -29.86 -30.61
CA MET A 1 -4.56 -28.88 -29.72
C MET A 1 -3.48 -28.18 -28.90
N SER A 2 -3.13 -26.94 -29.25
CA SER A 2 -2.04 -26.22 -28.59
C SER A 2 -2.39 -25.86 -27.16
N GLN A 3 -1.65 -26.41 -26.20
CA GLN A 3 -1.71 -26.01 -24.80
C GLN A 3 -1.19 -24.58 -24.67
N ILE A 4 -2.10 -23.61 -24.60
CA ILE A 4 -1.74 -22.26 -24.13
C ILE A 4 -1.34 -22.44 -22.66
N LYS A 5 -0.03 -22.54 -22.41
CA LYS A 5 0.53 -22.46 -21.06
C LYS A 5 0.32 -21.03 -20.58
N TYR A 6 -0.87 -20.71 -20.08
CA TYR A 6 -1.08 -19.53 -19.24
C TYR A 6 -0.27 -19.77 -17.97
N THR A 7 0.97 -19.30 -17.97
CA THR A 7 1.81 -19.23 -16.78
C THR A 7 1.19 -18.18 -15.87
N MET A 8 0.25 -18.59 -15.03
CA MET A 8 -0.23 -17.74 -13.94
C MET A 8 0.99 -17.25 -13.17
N LYS A 9 1.10 -15.92 -13.01
CA LYS A 9 2.19 -15.33 -12.22
C LYS A 9 2.18 -15.91 -10.82
N LYS A 10 3.34 -15.89 -10.16
CA LYS A 10 3.48 -16.34 -8.77
C LYS A 10 2.39 -15.70 -7.90
N VAL A 11 1.59 -16.54 -7.25
CA VAL A 11 0.49 -16.14 -6.38
C VAL A 11 1.03 -15.97 -4.95
N GLU A 12 0.68 -14.88 -4.30
CA GLU A 12 0.99 -14.64 -2.89
C GLU A 12 -0.24 -14.91 -2.02
N VAL A 13 -0.02 -15.34 -0.78
CA VAL A 13 -1.10 -15.59 0.19
C VAL A 13 -0.81 -14.74 1.42
N VAL A 14 -1.42 -13.56 1.49
CA VAL A 14 -1.12 -12.55 2.51
C VAL A 14 -2.36 -12.19 3.31
N SER A 15 -3.43 -11.83 2.61
CA SER A 15 -4.71 -11.44 3.20
C SER A 15 -5.48 -12.63 3.77
N ASN A 16 -6.41 -12.37 4.69
CA ASN A 16 -7.25 -13.42 5.27
C ASN A 16 -8.13 -14.11 4.23
N ALA A 17 -8.60 -13.37 3.21
CA ALA A 17 -9.37 -13.94 2.11
C ALA A 17 -8.51 -14.93 1.29
N GLU A 18 -7.27 -14.57 0.95
CA GLU A 18 -6.35 -15.47 0.25
C GLU A 18 -6.02 -16.70 1.11
N LYS A 19 -5.83 -16.54 2.42
CA LYS A 19 -5.59 -17.66 3.35
C LYS A 19 -6.77 -18.63 3.39
N SER A 20 -8.01 -18.12 3.42
CA SER A 20 -9.23 -18.95 3.37
C SER A 20 -9.27 -19.79 2.09
N VAL A 21 -9.04 -19.18 0.93
CA VAL A 21 -9.01 -19.89 -0.36
C VAL A 21 -7.90 -20.94 -0.40
N TRP A 22 -6.74 -20.65 0.19
CA TRP A 22 -5.64 -21.61 0.28
C TRP A 22 -5.98 -22.80 1.19
N GLN A 23 -6.65 -22.55 2.31
CA GLN A 23 -7.13 -23.61 3.20
C GLN A 23 -8.16 -24.50 2.50
N GLU A 24 -9.16 -23.91 1.85
CA GLU A 24 -10.16 -24.65 1.06
C GLU A 24 -9.52 -25.52 -0.03
N ARG A 25 -8.54 -24.96 -0.76
CA ARG A 25 -7.74 -25.71 -1.76
C ARG A 25 -7.09 -26.93 -1.12
N THR A 26 -6.43 -26.73 0.02
CA THR A 26 -5.69 -27.77 0.72
C THR A 26 -6.63 -28.86 1.23
N GLU A 27 -7.76 -28.48 1.83
CA GLU A 27 -8.78 -29.42 2.29
C GLU A 27 -9.36 -30.24 1.14
N LYS A 28 -9.71 -29.60 0.02
CA LYS A 28 -10.29 -30.28 -1.13
C LYS A 28 -9.29 -31.25 -1.77
N LEU A 29 -8.03 -30.85 -1.92
CA LEU A 29 -6.97 -31.73 -2.38
C LEU A 29 -6.73 -32.90 -1.42
N ASN A 30 -6.72 -32.66 -0.11
CA ASN A 30 -6.51 -33.72 0.87
C ASN A 30 -7.67 -34.74 0.86
N LYS A 31 -8.92 -34.27 0.72
CA LYS A 31 -10.09 -35.13 0.56
C LYS A 31 -9.99 -35.99 -0.70
N HIS A 32 -9.60 -35.40 -1.83
CA HIS A 32 -9.45 -36.14 -3.10
C HIS A 32 -8.24 -37.07 -3.12
N LYS A 33 -7.16 -36.71 -2.41
CA LYS A 33 -5.96 -37.53 -2.23
C LYS A 33 -6.11 -38.63 -1.19
N ASN A 34 -7.21 -38.66 -0.45
CA ASN A 34 -7.50 -39.74 0.48
C ASN A 34 -7.47 -41.08 -0.27
N TYR A 35 -6.79 -42.07 0.32
CA TYR A 35 -6.68 -43.42 -0.23
C TYR A 35 -8.03 -44.00 -0.65
N HIS A 36 -9.08 -43.83 0.15
CA HIS A 36 -10.40 -44.38 -0.13
C HIS A 36 -10.99 -43.80 -1.41
N VAL A 37 -10.81 -42.49 -1.63
CA VAL A 37 -11.25 -41.82 -2.86
C VAL A 37 -10.38 -42.26 -4.03
N LYS A 38 -9.05 -42.20 -3.88
CA LYS A 38 -8.11 -42.61 -4.93
C LYS A 38 -8.32 -44.05 -5.39
N ASN A 39 -8.62 -44.97 -4.47
CA ASN A 39 -8.84 -46.38 -4.77
C ASN A 39 -10.08 -46.61 -5.66
N THR A 40 -11.06 -45.70 -5.67
CA THR A 40 -12.20 -45.81 -6.60
C THR A 40 -11.82 -45.55 -8.06
N TYR A 41 -10.68 -44.90 -8.29
CA TYR A 41 -10.13 -44.63 -9.62
C TYR A 41 -9.10 -45.69 -10.04
N PHE A 42 -8.45 -46.34 -9.07
CA PHE A 42 -7.44 -47.35 -9.36
C PHE A 42 -8.07 -48.66 -9.87
N PRO A 43 -7.46 -49.36 -10.83
CA PRO A 43 -6.27 -48.96 -11.60
C PRO A 43 -6.58 -48.12 -12.85
N ASP A 44 -7.77 -48.29 -13.43
CA ASP A 44 -8.01 -47.92 -14.84
C ASP A 44 -8.30 -46.42 -15.07
N ARG A 45 -8.71 -45.67 -14.02
CA ARG A 45 -9.13 -44.26 -14.10
C ARG A 45 -8.18 -43.30 -13.41
N MET A 46 -6.91 -43.66 -13.29
CA MET A 46 -5.90 -42.82 -12.66
C MET A 46 -5.69 -41.48 -13.40
N ASP A 47 -5.85 -41.46 -14.72
CA ASP A 47 -5.80 -40.22 -15.51
C ASP A 47 -6.92 -39.23 -15.13
N GLU A 48 -8.13 -39.73 -14.88
CA GLU A 48 -9.26 -38.91 -14.42
C GLU A 48 -8.98 -38.34 -13.02
N TRP A 49 -8.39 -39.14 -12.13
CA TRP A 49 -8.01 -38.71 -10.80
C TRP A 49 -6.97 -37.58 -10.83
N ASP A 50 -5.95 -37.71 -11.68
CA ASP A 50 -4.92 -36.70 -11.91
C ASP A 50 -5.48 -35.43 -12.55
N ALA A 51 -6.38 -35.58 -13.53
CA ALA A 51 -7.06 -34.46 -14.16
C ALA A 51 -7.89 -33.66 -13.14
N GLU A 52 -8.58 -34.35 -12.24
CA GLU A 52 -9.36 -33.71 -11.18
C GLU A 52 -8.47 -33.00 -10.15
N CYS A 53 -7.33 -33.59 -9.77
CA CYS A 53 -6.32 -32.89 -8.97
C CYS A 53 -5.89 -31.57 -9.62
N LYS A 54 -5.49 -31.62 -10.90
CA LYS A 54 -5.06 -30.43 -11.66
C LYS A 54 -6.18 -29.41 -11.79
N ARG A 55 -7.43 -29.87 -11.98
CA ARG A 55 -8.61 -29.00 -12.05
C ARG A 55 -8.83 -28.25 -10.74
N ILE A 56 -8.75 -28.94 -9.59
CA ILE A 56 -8.81 -28.32 -8.27
C ILE A 56 -7.68 -27.29 -8.11
N GLU A 57 -6.44 -27.66 -8.45
CA GLU A 57 -5.32 -26.72 -8.32
C GLU A 57 -5.51 -25.47 -9.18
N TYR A 58 -5.93 -25.64 -10.43
CA TYR A 58 -6.18 -24.55 -11.36
C TYR A 58 -7.29 -23.62 -10.86
N GLU A 59 -8.42 -24.17 -10.44
CA GLU A 59 -9.58 -23.42 -9.96
C GLU A 59 -9.21 -22.50 -8.80
N TYR A 60 -8.52 -23.05 -7.79
CA TYR A 60 -8.15 -22.28 -6.60
C TYR A 60 -6.98 -21.34 -6.85
N ASN A 61 -6.03 -21.70 -7.70
CA ASN A 61 -4.95 -20.79 -8.11
C ASN A 61 -5.51 -19.58 -8.87
N TYR A 62 -6.52 -19.77 -9.71
CA TYR A 62 -7.21 -18.67 -10.40
C TYR A 62 -7.91 -17.73 -9.42
N ARG A 63 -8.61 -18.28 -8.42
CA ARG A 63 -9.26 -17.49 -7.36
C ARG A 63 -8.23 -16.67 -6.59
N LEU A 64 -7.12 -17.28 -6.17
CA LEU A 64 -6.05 -16.56 -5.48
C LEU A 64 -5.41 -15.49 -6.35
N TYR A 65 -5.15 -15.79 -7.62
CA TYR A 65 -4.64 -14.81 -8.59
C TYR A 65 -5.57 -13.59 -8.68
N THR A 66 -6.87 -13.81 -8.76
CA THR A 66 -7.87 -12.74 -8.81
C THR A 66 -7.84 -11.87 -7.56
N LEU A 67 -7.76 -12.48 -6.37
CA LEU A 67 -7.61 -11.75 -5.11
C LEU A 67 -6.32 -10.93 -5.05
N ASN A 68 -5.21 -11.48 -5.54
CA ASN A 68 -3.94 -10.77 -5.61
C ASN A 68 -4.03 -9.55 -6.53
N VAL A 69 -4.64 -9.70 -7.72
CA VAL A 69 -4.84 -8.59 -8.67
C VAL A 69 -5.63 -7.46 -8.01
N ILE A 70 -6.71 -7.79 -7.31
CA ILE A 70 -7.54 -6.82 -6.59
C ILE A 70 -6.72 -6.13 -5.49
N ARG A 71 -6.03 -6.91 -4.65
CA ARG A 71 -5.19 -6.39 -3.56
C ARG A 71 -4.14 -5.41 -4.09
N HIS A 72 -3.41 -5.78 -5.14
CA HIS A 72 -2.40 -4.92 -5.74
C HIS A 72 -3.00 -3.68 -6.41
N ALA A 73 -4.20 -3.77 -7.00
CA ALA A 73 -4.88 -2.60 -7.56
C ALA A 73 -5.24 -1.58 -6.47
N VAL A 74 -5.85 -2.05 -5.37
CA VAL A 74 -6.22 -1.21 -4.23
C VAL A 74 -4.98 -0.58 -3.58
N SER A 75 -3.92 -1.35 -3.36
CA SER A 75 -2.67 -0.80 -2.80
C SER A 75 -2.08 0.29 -3.68
N ARG A 76 -2.03 0.10 -5.01
CA ARG A 76 -1.52 1.13 -5.92
C ARG A 76 -2.37 2.39 -5.91
N GLU A 77 -3.69 2.26 -5.87
CA GLU A 77 -4.59 3.41 -5.79
C GLU A 77 -4.37 4.21 -4.51
N LEU A 78 -4.25 3.52 -3.38
CA LEU A 78 -3.96 4.16 -2.09
C LEU A 78 -2.61 4.89 -2.09
N ASP A 79 -1.56 4.27 -2.64
CA ASP A 79 -0.24 4.88 -2.75
C ASP A 79 -0.27 6.17 -3.61
N LEU A 80 -1.03 6.16 -4.72
CA LEU A 80 -1.21 7.33 -5.57
C LEU A 80 -1.97 8.45 -4.86
N MET A 81 -3.02 8.11 -4.11
CA MET A 81 -3.76 9.09 -3.31
C MET A 81 -2.89 9.73 -2.24
N GLN A 82 -2.06 8.94 -1.54
CA GLN A 82 -1.12 9.45 -0.54
C GLN A 82 -0.08 10.39 -1.16
N GLN A 83 0.49 10.02 -2.30
CA GLN A 83 1.44 10.88 -3.02
C GLN A 83 0.82 12.21 -3.46
N GLU A 84 -0.44 12.18 -3.93
CA GLU A 84 -1.14 13.39 -4.33
C GLU A 84 -1.45 14.28 -3.12
N GLU A 85 -1.89 13.70 -2.00
CA GLU A 85 -2.11 14.43 -0.76
C GLU A 85 -0.82 15.09 -0.26
N GLU A 86 0.31 14.38 -0.28
CA GLU A 86 1.61 14.93 0.10
C GLU A 86 2.05 16.09 -0.81
N LYS A 87 1.85 15.96 -2.12
CA LYS A 87 2.13 17.05 -3.09
C LYS A 87 1.27 18.28 -2.79
N GLN A 88 -0.01 18.10 -2.49
CA GLN A 88 -0.92 19.19 -2.13
C GLN A 88 -0.53 19.84 -0.81
N ARG A 89 -0.16 19.06 0.21
CA ARG A 89 0.36 19.58 1.48
C ARG A 89 1.63 20.41 1.28
N LEU A 90 2.55 19.93 0.44
CA LEU A 90 3.79 20.64 0.13
C LEU A 90 3.53 21.94 -0.64
N SER A 91 2.62 21.93 -1.62
CA SER A 91 2.28 23.12 -2.40
C SER A 91 1.61 24.19 -1.52
N ALA A 92 0.65 23.80 -0.67
CA ALA A 92 0.01 24.69 0.29
C ALA A 92 1.02 25.31 1.26
N ARG A 93 1.99 24.51 1.74
CA ARG A 93 3.09 25.01 2.60
C ARG A 93 3.95 26.05 1.88
N ARG A 94 4.31 25.78 0.61
CA ARG A 94 5.09 26.71 -0.22
C ARG A 94 4.34 28.02 -0.47
N GLU A 95 3.05 27.94 -0.76
CA GLU A 95 2.22 29.12 -1.00
C GLU A 95 2.06 29.97 0.27
N LYS A 96 1.83 29.33 1.42
CA LYS A 96 1.79 30.02 2.72
C LYS A 96 3.11 30.73 3.00
N ALA A 97 4.25 30.06 2.80
CA ALA A 97 5.57 30.66 2.98
C ALA A 97 5.81 31.86 2.04
N ARG A 98 5.36 31.76 0.78
CA ARG A 98 5.42 32.87 -0.19
C ARG A 98 4.59 34.07 0.29
N LYS A 99 3.34 33.85 0.70
CA LYS A 99 2.44 34.89 1.23
C LYS A 99 3.05 35.58 2.45
N THR A 100 3.63 34.82 3.38
CA THR A 100 4.30 35.40 4.56
C THR A 100 5.53 36.23 4.17
N ARG A 101 6.33 35.79 3.19
CA ARG A 101 7.49 36.56 2.71
C ARG A 101 7.07 37.87 2.04
N GLU A 102 6.01 37.85 1.24
CA GLU A 102 5.45 39.04 0.60
C GLU A 102 4.91 40.03 1.64
N GLN A 103 4.17 39.55 2.65
CA GLN A 103 3.69 40.37 3.77
C GLN A 103 4.81 40.96 4.63
N ASN A 104 5.89 40.22 4.87
CA ASN A 104 7.04 40.73 5.63
C ASN A 104 7.83 41.77 4.83
N LYS A 105 7.89 41.62 3.49
CA LYS A 105 8.52 42.60 2.61
C LYS A 105 7.80 43.94 2.66
N SER A 106 6.46 43.94 2.60
CA SER A 106 5.66 45.18 2.68
C SER A 106 5.66 45.84 4.06
N LYS A 107 5.90 45.08 5.14
CA LYS A 107 6.05 45.61 6.50
C LYS A 107 7.43 46.21 6.81
N SER A 108 8.47 45.85 6.04
CA SER A 108 9.87 46.28 6.28
C SER A 108 10.21 47.70 5.81
N VAL A 109 9.24 48.61 5.78
CA VAL A 109 9.45 50.02 5.37
C VAL A 109 10.25 50.82 6.42
N ALA A 110 10.29 50.36 7.68
CA ALA A 110 11.11 50.99 8.71
C ALA A 110 12.59 50.57 8.58
N PRO A 111 13.55 51.53 8.53
CA PRO A 111 14.96 51.20 8.43
C PRO A 111 15.38 50.33 9.63
N PRO A 112 16.24 49.31 9.42
CA PRO A 112 16.68 48.43 10.48
C PRO A 112 17.39 49.25 11.58
N VAL A 113 16.76 49.34 12.75
CA VAL A 113 17.36 50.01 13.92
C VAL A 113 18.65 49.28 14.29
N ARG A 114 19.78 50.02 14.23
CA ARG A 114 21.11 49.49 14.59
C ARG A 114 21.07 48.91 16.01
N ARG A 115 21.69 47.73 16.17
CA ARG A 115 21.71 46.95 17.42
C ARG A 115 22.17 47.76 18.64
N SER A 116 23.04 48.76 18.44
CA SER A 116 23.52 49.68 19.47
C SER A 116 22.43 50.55 20.11
N ALA A 117 21.43 51.01 19.32
CA ALA A 117 20.32 51.81 19.84
C ALA A 117 19.32 51.00 20.69
N ARG A 118 19.28 49.67 20.53
CA ARG A 118 18.45 48.79 21.36
C ARG A 118 19.04 48.56 22.75
N ILE A 119 20.37 48.59 22.87
CA ILE A 119 21.06 48.39 24.14
C ILE A 119 20.93 49.65 25.02
N SER A 120 20.88 50.85 24.44
CA SER A 120 20.69 52.08 25.21
C SER A 120 19.26 52.23 25.77
N ALA A 121 18.23 51.82 25.03
CA ALA A 121 16.83 51.93 25.46
C ALA A 121 16.47 51.01 26.64
N ASN A 122 17.10 49.84 26.75
CA ASN A 122 16.90 48.94 27.89
C ASN A 122 17.73 49.33 29.12
N LYS A 123 18.72 50.22 28.98
CA LYS A 123 19.52 50.71 30.10
C LYS A 123 18.81 51.82 30.88
N THR A 124 17.91 52.56 30.23
CA THR A 124 17.15 53.67 30.83
C THR A 124 15.97 53.24 31.70
N THR A 125 15.46 52.01 31.57
CA THR A 125 14.31 51.51 32.36
C THR A 125 14.68 50.79 33.65
N SER A 126 15.98 50.67 33.97
CA SER A 126 16.48 49.92 35.12
C SER A 126 16.86 50.81 36.33
N VAL A 127 16.77 52.14 36.23
CA VAL A 127 17.39 53.04 37.23
C VAL A 127 16.39 53.87 38.05
N ASP A 128 15.11 53.93 37.68
CA ASP A 128 14.12 54.80 38.35
C ASP A 128 12.95 54.03 38.99
N SER A 129 13.25 53.09 39.88
CA SER A 129 12.25 52.54 40.82
C SER A 129 12.91 52.10 42.13
N LEU A 130 13.24 53.10 42.96
CA LEU A 130 13.50 52.98 44.40
C LEU A 130 12.59 53.98 45.13
#